data_AF-A0A0F9DCE9-F1
#
_entry.id   AF-A0A0F9DCE9-F1
#
_cell.length_a   1.000
_cell.length_b   1.000
_cell.length_c   1.000
_cell.angle_alpha   90.00
_cell.angle_beta   90.00
_cell.angle_gamma   90.00
#
_symmetry.space_group_name_H-M   'P 1'
#
loop_
_entity.id
_entity.type
_entity.pdbx_description
1 polymer ?
#
loop_
_entity_poly.entity_id
_entity_poly.type
_entity_poly.pdbx_seq_one_letter_code
_entity_poly.pdbx_strand_id
1 'polypeptide(L)'
;HYDGQNIIILHFGDHDPSGIHMTQDIIDRLQLFGTDLEVERLALNMDQVDKWNPPPNPAKTADPRFDNYLIEYGSESWELDALDPEVLAELVRENVGRFIDWDKWDESEEEIEDGCRILRAIHDNFEGVRSYLNENDLLD
;
A
#
# COMPACT_ATOMS: atom_id res chain seq x y z
N HIS A 1 -20.69 -8.99 -7.36
CA HIS A 1 -20.42 -8.23 -8.59
C HIS A 1 -19.87 -6.90 -8.11
N TYR A 2 -18.58 -6.65 -8.33
CA TYR A 2 -17.93 -5.38 -7.98
C TYR A 2 -18.22 -4.36 -9.09
N ASP A 3 -19.51 -4.10 -9.34
CA ASP A 3 -19.92 -3.24 -10.46
C ASP A 3 -19.38 -1.81 -10.23
N GLY A 4 -18.38 -1.45 -11.03
CA GLY A 4 -17.87 -0.08 -11.17
C GLY A 4 -16.64 0.30 -10.34
N GLN A 5 -16.03 -0.62 -9.56
CA GLN A 5 -14.79 -0.31 -8.86
C GLN A 5 -13.57 -0.55 -9.77
N ASN A 6 -12.74 0.49 -9.95
CA ASN A 6 -11.46 0.34 -10.64
C ASN A 6 -10.44 -0.29 -9.69
N ILE A 7 -9.87 -1.44 -10.07
CA ILE A 7 -8.90 -2.18 -9.25
C ILE A 7 -7.50 -1.84 -9.73
N ILE A 8 -6.67 -1.36 -8.80
CA ILE A 8 -5.28 -1.01 -9.05
C ILE A 8 -4.41 -1.81 -8.08
N ILE A 9 -3.43 -2.53 -8.62
CA ILE A 9 -2.44 -3.32 -7.87
C ILE A 9 -1.11 -2.58 -7.93
N LEU A 10 -0.67 -2.12 -6.77
CA LEU A 10 0.66 -1.53 -6.60
C LEU A 10 1.64 -2.64 -6.22
N HIS A 11 2.49 -3.03 -7.17
CA HIS A 11 3.44 -4.14 -7.01
C HIS A 11 4.84 -3.62 -6.61
N PHE A 12 5.30 -4.10 -5.46
CA PHE A 12 6.65 -3.89 -4.94
C PHE A 12 7.32 -5.26 -4.84
N GLY A 13 8.42 -5.46 -5.57
CA GLY A 13 9.13 -6.73 -5.61
C GLY A 13 10.59 -6.57 -5.98
N ASP A 14 11.35 -7.66 -5.90
CA ASP A 14 12.79 -7.62 -6.09
C ASP A 14 13.19 -7.23 -7.51
N HIS A 15 14.36 -6.61 -7.63
CA HIS A 15 15.02 -6.39 -8.91
C HIS A 15 15.93 -7.60 -9.21
N ASP A 16 15.29 -8.69 -9.65
CA ASP A 16 15.97 -9.92 -10.05
C ASP A 16 15.26 -10.56 -11.27
N PRO A 17 15.85 -11.61 -11.91
CA PRO A 17 15.27 -12.24 -13.09
C PRO A 17 13.82 -12.72 -12.90
N SER A 18 13.44 -13.11 -11.69
CA SER A 18 12.08 -13.55 -11.37
C SER A 18 11.17 -12.39 -11.00
N GLY A 19 11.66 -11.44 -10.21
CA GLY A 19 10.92 -10.34 -9.61
C GLY A 19 10.41 -9.35 -10.64
N ILE A 20 11.19 -9.06 -11.69
CA ILE A 20 10.72 -8.23 -12.81
C ILE A 20 9.55 -8.91 -13.54
N HIS A 21 9.69 -10.22 -13.80
CA HIS A 21 8.70 -11.01 -14.50
C HIS A 21 7.42 -11.30 -13.68
N MET A 22 7.48 -11.24 -12.34
CA MET A 22 6.30 -11.45 -11.48
C MET A 22 5.17 -10.47 -11.78
N THR A 23 5.49 -9.21 -12.13
CA THR A 23 4.47 -8.22 -12.51
C THR A 23 3.64 -8.71 -13.70
N GLN A 24 4.30 -9.24 -14.73
CA GLN A 24 3.61 -9.75 -15.91
C GLN A 24 2.80 -11.01 -15.59
N ASP A 25 3.33 -11.91 -14.76
CA ASP A 25 2.59 -13.12 -14.33
C ASP A 25 1.31 -12.77 -13.55
N ILE A 26 1.34 -11.72 -12.70
CA ILE A 26 0.14 -11.21 -12.01
C ILE A 26 -0.89 -10.73 -13.03
N ILE A 27 -0.48 -9.92 -14.01
CA ILE A 27 -1.36 -9.40 -15.06
C ILE A 27 -1.99 -10.55 -15.84
N ASP A 28 -1.16 -11.46 -16.38
CA ASP A 28 -1.59 -12.57 -17.23
C ASP A 28 -2.58 -13.47 -16.49
N ARG A 29 -2.30 -13.81 -15.23
CA ARG A 29 -3.19 -14.65 -14.43
C ARG A 29 -4.52 -14.00 -14.15
N LEU A 30 -4.55 -12.71 -13.84
CA LEU A 30 -5.78 -12.02 -13.49
C LEU A 30 -6.65 -11.74 -14.72
N GLN A 31 -6.01 -11.49 -15.88
CA GLN A 31 -6.71 -11.40 -17.17
C GLN A 31 -7.41 -12.71 -17.55
N LEU A 32 -6.81 -13.88 -17.22
CA LEU A 32 -7.48 -15.17 -17.43
C LEU A 32 -8.81 -15.31 -16.67
N PHE A 33 -8.98 -14.59 -15.56
CA PHE A 33 -10.21 -14.57 -14.79
C PHE A 33 -11.21 -13.48 -15.23
N GLY A 34 -10.90 -12.72 -16.28
CA GLY A 34 -11.79 -11.71 -16.86
C GLY A 34 -11.91 -10.45 -16.00
N THR A 35 -10.90 -10.15 -15.17
CA THR A 35 -10.87 -8.93 -14.36
C THR A 35 -10.12 -7.83 -15.10
N ASP A 36 -10.79 -6.70 -15.35
CA ASP A 36 -10.13 -5.47 -15.78
C ASP A 36 -9.47 -4.81 -14.55
N LEU A 37 -8.14 -4.77 -14.53
CA LEU A 37 -7.35 -4.15 -13.48
C LEU A 37 -6.05 -3.57 -14.03
N GLU A 38 -5.50 -2.62 -13.30
CA GLU A 38 -4.20 -2.01 -13.57
C GLU A 38 -3.16 -2.55 -12.58
N VAL A 39 -1.96 -2.91 -13.07
CA VAL A 39 -0.83 -3.30 -12.21
C VAL A 39 0.31 -2.31 -12.44
N GLU A 40 0.66 -1.53 -11.42
CA GLU A 40 1.80 -0.62 -11.43
C GLU A 40 2.96 -1.27 -10.65
N ARG A 41 4.09 -1.55 -11.32
CA ARG A 41 5.33 -1.91 -10.62
C ARG A 41 6.02 -0.65 -10.12
N LEU A 42 6.13 -0.51 -8.81
CA LEU A 42 6.64 0.71 -8.17
C LEU A 42 7.98 0.51 -7.46
N ALA A 43 8.36 -0.72 -7.16
CA ALA A 43 9.70 -1.05 -6.70
C ALA A 43 10.05 -2.51 -7.03
N LEU A 44 11.32 -2.89 -7.06
CA LEU A 44 12.51 -2.07 -7.14
C LEU A 44 12.90 -1.97 -8.63
N ASN A 45 13.06 -0.75 -9.15
CA ASN A 45 13.43 -0.46 -10.53
C ASN A 45 14.87 0.09 -10.61
N MET A 46 15.53 0.02 -11.77
CA MET A 46 16.96 0.41 -11.87
C MET A 46 17.21 1.88 -11.54
N ASP A 47 16.30 2.79 -11.88
CA ASP A 47 16.40 4.20 -11.51
C ASP A 47 16.41 4.41 -9.99
N GLN A 48 15.69 3.57 -9.25
CA GLN A 48 15.66 3.57 -7.79
C GLN A 48 16.92 2.92 -7.21
N VAL A 49 17.43 1.85 -7.84
CA VAL A 49 18.73 1.25 -7.49
C VAL A 49 19.84 2.29 -7.64
N ASP A 50 19.88 3.01 -8.77
CA ASP A 50 20.87 4.06 -9.03
C ASP A 50 20.76 5.21 -8.02
N LYS A 51 19.53 5.57 -7.64
CA LYS A 51 19.24 6.66 -6.69
C LYS A 51 19.66 6.35 -5.27
N TRP A 52 19.33 5.16 -4.77
CA TRP A 52 19.52 4.80 -3.37
C TRP A 52 20.75 3.93 -3.12
N ASN A 53 21.36 3.41 -4.18
CA ASN A 53 22.55 2.55 -4.15
C ASN A 53 22.50 1.46 -3.07
N PRO A 54 21.42 0.65 -3.02
CA PRO A 54 21.32 -0.45 -2.06
C PRO A 54 22.39 -1.52 -2.34
N PRO A 55 22.80 -2.30 -1.32
CA PRO A 55 23.80 -3.35 -1.50
C PRO A 55 23.32 -4.41 -2.52
N PRO A 56 24.14 -4.73 -3.55
CA PRO A 56 23.78 -5.75 -4.54
C PRO A 56 24.01 -7.16 -4.01
N ASN A 57 23.24 -8.09 -4.59
CA ASN A 57 23.44 -9.54 -4.47
C ASN A 57 23.77 -10.13 -5.85
N PRO A 58 24.46 -11.28 -5.92
CA PRO A 58 24.60 -12.01 -7.18
C PRO A 58 23.24 -12.45 -7.70
N ALA A 59 22.95 -12.18 -8.97
CA ALA A 59 21.70 -12.59 -9.60
C ALA A 59 21.61 -14.12 -9.71
N LYS A 60 20.37 -14.63 -9.62
CA LYS A 60 20.06 -16.06 -9.57
C LYS A 60 20.32 -16.75 -10.92
N THR A 61 21.53 -17.25 -11.11
CA THR A 61 21.99 -17.93 -12.34
C THR A 61 21.19 -19.19 -12.73
N ALA A 62 20.52 -19.82 -11.76
CA ALA A 62 19.66 -20.99 -12.00
C ALA A 62 18.27 -20.62 -12.55
N ASP A 63 17.91 -19.33 -12.56
CA ASP A 63 16.63 -18.87 -13.10
C ASP A 63 16.67 -18.96 -14.65
N PRO A 64 15.67 -19.58 -15.30
CA PRO A 64 15.62 -19.68 -16.76
C PRO A 64 15.56 -18.32 -17.47
N ARG A 65 15.24 -17.23 -16.77
CA ARG A 65 15.18 -15.85 -17.27
C ARG A 65 16.50 -15.11 -17.08
N PHE A 66 17.49 -15.72 -16.41
CA PHE A 66 18.76 -15.09 -16.09
C PHE A 66 19.51 -14.58 -17.31
N ASP A 67 19.53 -15.33 -18.43
CA ASP A 67 20.27 -14.94 -19.62
C ASP A 67 19.81 -13.58 -20.18
N ASN A 68 18.49 -13.35 -20.24
CA ASN A 68 17.94 -12.07 -20.70
C ASN A 68 18.24 -10.95 -19.68
N TYR A 69 18.06 -11.25 -18.39
CA TYR A 69 18.35 -10.31 -17.32
C TYR A 69 19.83 -9.88 -17.33
N LEU A 70 20.76 -10.83 -17.54
CA LEU A 70 22.20 -10.57 -17.61
C LEU A 70 22.56 -9.61 -18.73
N ILE A 71 21.89 -9.71 -19.88
CA ILE A 71 22.11 -8.83 -21.03
C ILE A 71 21.63 -7.41 -20.74
N GLU A 72 20.52 -7.27 -20.00
CA GLU A 72 19.86 -5.98 -19.78
C GLU A 72 20.39 -5.24 -18.53
N TYR A 73 20.60 -5.96 -17.43
CA TYR A 73 20.89 -5.40 -16.10
C TYR A 73 22.22 -5.89 -15.50
N GLY A 74 22.83 -6.94 -16.07
CA GLY A 74 24.08 -7.51 -15.57
C GLY A 74 23.88 -8.65 -14.57
N SER A 75 24.95 -9.00 -13.86
CA SER A 75 24.98 -10.18 -12.97
C SER A 75 24.59 -9.88 -11.52
N GLU A 76 24.10 -8.67 -11.24
CA GLU A 76 23.70 -8.21 -9.91
C GLU A 76 22.18 -8.09 -9.82
N SER A 77 21.65 -8.30 -8.63
CA SER A 77 20.23 -8.22 -8.29
C SER A 77 20.05 -7.57 -6.93
N TRP A 78 18.87 -7.02 -6.69
CA TRP A 78 18.56 -6.31 -5.44
C TRP A 78 17.24 -6.78 -4.85
N GLU A 79 17.26 -7.08 -3.57
CA GLU A 79 16.06 -7.43 -2.81
C GLU A 79 15.37 -6.16 -2.32
N LEU A 80 14.05 -6.19 -2.23
CA LEU A 80 13.28 -5.02 -1.80
C LEU A 80 13.64 -4.57 -0.37
N ASP A 81 13.96 -5.52 0.50
CA ASP A 81 14.37 -5.28 1.89
C ASP A 81 15.80 -4.72 2.03
N ALA A 82 16.54 -4.60 0.92
CA ALA A 82 17.81 -3.88 0.88
C ALA A 82 17.63 -2.36 0.91
N LEU A 83 16.41 -1.85 0.67
CA LEU A 83 16.07 -0.44 0.87
C LEU A 83 15.91 -0.12 2.36
N ASP A 84 16.21 1.13 2.73
CA ASP A 84 15.89 1.63 4.07
C ASP A 84 14.36 1.51 4.31
N PRO A 85 13.92 0.98 5.48
CA PRO A 85 12.51 0.88 5.81
C PRO A 85 11.74 2.20 5.68
N GLU A 86 12.38 3.34 5.96
CA GLU A 86 11.77 4.67 5.81
C GLU A 86 11.51 4.99 4.33
N VAL A 87 12.46 4.68 3.45
CA VAL A 87 12.32 4.85 2.00
C VAL A 87 11.18 4.00 1.43
N LEU A 88 11.10 2.72 1.85
CA LEU A 88 10.00 1.85 1.41
C LEU A 88 8.65 2.36 1.92
N ALA A 89 8.59 2.83 3.17
CA ALA A 89 7.38 3.39 3.76
C ALA A 89 6.93 4.67 3.03
N GLU A 90 7.84 5.57 2.69
CA GLU A 90 7.54 6.76 1.89
C GLU A 90 7.01 6.38 0.51
N LEU A 91 7.67 5.46 -0.19
CA LEU A 91 7.25 5.03 -1.51
C LEU A 91 5.84 4.43 -1.51
N VAL A 92 5.51 3.63 -0.49
CA VAL A 92 4.15 3.10 -0.30
C VAL A 92 3.16 4.23 -0.02
N ARG A 93 3.45 5.13 0.92
CA ARG A 93 2.55 6.24 1.28
C ARG A 93 2.26 7.15 0.09
N GLU A 94 3.30 7.55 -0.66
CA GLU A 94 3.16 8.40 -1.83
C GLU A 94 2.27 7.75 -2.89
N ASN A 95 2.49 6.46 -3.18
CA ASN A 95 1.75 5.80 -4.24
C ASN A 95 0.33 5.43 -3.86
N VAL A 96 0.08 5.04 -2.61
CA VAL A 96 -1.28 4.84 -2.11
C VAL A 96 -2.02 6.18 -2.05
N GLY A 97 -1.35 7.24 -1.59
CA GLY A 97 -1.92 8.58 -1.44
C GLY A 97 -2.45 9.18 -2.74
N ARG A 98 -1.92 8.78 -3.90
CA ARG A 98 -2.43 9.18 -5.23
C ARG A 98 -3.87 8.74 -5.49
N PHE A 99 -4.35 7.72 -4.78
CA PHE A 99 -5.68 7.14 -4.97
C PHE A 99 -6.64 7.46 -3.83
N ILE A 100 -6.19 8.22 -2.82
CA ILE A 100 -7.01 8.67 -1.72
C ILE A 100 -7.69 9.99 -2.11
N ASP A 101 -9.01 10.05 -1.92
CA ASP A 101 -9.77 11.29 -1.95
C ASP A 101 -9.55 12.01 -0.62
N TRP A 102 -8.57 12.91 -0.59
CA TRP A 102 -8.15 13.59 0.63
C TRP A 102 -9.23 14.48 1.23
N ASP A 103 -10.10 15.06 0.41
CA ASP A 103 -11.23 15.85 0.92
C ASP A 103 -12.19 14.97 1.73
N LYS A 104 -12.51 13.77 1.22
CA LYS A 104 -13.33 12.80 1.97
C LYS A 104 -12.59 12.17 3.15
N TRP A 105 -11.28 12.00 3.04
CA TRP A 105 -10.46 11.52 4.14
C TRP A 105 -10.52 12.50 5.31
N ASP A 106 -10.28 13.78 5.04
CA ASP A 106 -10.27 14.85 6.03
C ASP A 106 -11.66 15.02 6.66
N GLU A 107 -12.74 14.97 5.88
CA GLU A 107 -14.13 14.95 6.39
C GLU A 107 -14.34 13.79 7.37
N SER A 108 -13.88 12.59 7.03
CA SER A 108 -13.98 11.43 7.91
C SER A 108 -13.13 11.57 9.18
N GLU A 109 -11.95 12.20 9.11
CA GLU A 109 -11.14 12.47 10.28
C GLU A 109 -11.81 13.47 11.22
N GLU A 110 -12.39 14.55 10.70
CA GLU A 110 -13.15 15.52 11.49
C GLU A 110 -14.34 14.87 12.21
N GLU A 111 -15.11 14.01 11.53
CA GLU A 111 -16.20 13.25 12.13
C GLU A 111 -15.73 12.35 13.29
N ILE A 112 -14.59 11.67 13.11
CA ILE A 112 -13.98 10.81 14.14
C ILE A 112 -13.51 11.66 15.33
N GLU A 113 -12.86 12.80 15.07
CA GLU A 113 -12.39 13.70 16.13
C GLU A 113 -13.55 14.26 16.96
N ASP A 114 -14.64 14.66 16.30
CA ASP A 114 -15.85 15.14 16.96
C ASP A 114 -16.50 14.03 17.81
N GLY A 115 -16.62 12.81 17.27
CA GLY A 115 -17.09 11.65 18.02
C GLY A 115 -16.21 11.35 19.25
N CYS A 116 -14.89 11.39 19.10
CA CYS A 116 -13.94 11.23 20.20
C CYS A 116 -14.11 12.33 21.26
N ARG A 117 -14.33 13.57 20.84
CA ARG A 117 -14.55 14.71 21.73
C ARG A 117 -15.84 14.53 22.54
N ILE A 118 -16.91 14.11 21.90
CA ILE A 118 -18.20 13.83 22.55
C ILE A 118 -18.04 12.69 23.56
N LEU A 119 -17.40 11.57 23.19
CA LEU A 119 -17.17 10.44 24.10
C LEU A 119 -16.36 10.84 25.33
N ARG A 120 -15.30 11.64 25.16
CA ARG A 120 -14.53 12.19 26.27
C ARG A 120 -15.38 13.08 27.18
N ALA A 121 -16.18 13.98 26.59
CA ALA A 121 -17.07 14.85 27.35
C ALA A 121 -18.12 14.06 28.15
N ILE A 122 -18.68 12.98 27.58
CA ILE A 122 -19.61 12.07 28.28
C ILE A 122 -18.90 11.37 29.44
N HIS A 123 -17.70 10.83 29.21
CA HIS A 123 -16.91 10.18 30.26
C HIS A 123 -16.64 11.13 31.43
N ASP A 124 -16.17 12.34 31.14
CA ASP A 124 -15.78 13.32 32.16
C ASP A 124 -16.99 13.86 32.94
N ASN A 125 -18.18 13.86 32.33
CA ASN A 125 -19.43 14.36 32.93
C ASN A 125 -20.45 13.26 33.20
N PHE A 126 -20.00 12.02 33.39
CA PHE A 126 -20.87 10.84 33.38
C PHE A 126 -22.05 10.93 34.36
N GLU A 127 -21.83 11.41 35.59
CA GLU A 127 -22.92 11.55 36.59
C GLU A 127 -23.95 12.62 36.19
N GLY A 128 -23.50 13.71 35.56
CA GLY A 128 -24.39 14.74 35.03
C GLY A 128 -25.24 14.20 33.87
N VAL A 129 -24.61 13.46 32.95
CA VAL A 129 -25.31 12.79 31.84
C VAL A 129 -26.31 11.76 32.38
N ARG A 130 -25.91 10.94 33.35
CA ARG A 130 -26.80 9.95 34.00
C ARG A 130 -28.01 10.61 34.66
N SER A 131 -27.79 11.72 35.35
CA SER A 131 -28.88 12.47 35.99
C SER A 131 -29.86 13.03 34.95
N TYR A 132 -29.34 13.65 33.88
CA TYR A 132 -30.15 14.15 32.77
C TYR A 132 -30.99 13.05 32.13
N LEU A 133 -30.41 11.87 31.88
CA LEU A 133 -31.13 10.76 31.27
C LEU A 133 -32.24 10.21 32.18
N ASN A 134 -32.01 10.11 33.49
CA ASN A 134 -33.04 9.72 34.46
C ASN A 134 -34.18 10.76 34.54
N GLU A 135 -33.84 12.05 34.54
CA GLU A 135 -34.84 13.14 34.64
C GLU A 135 -35.74 13.25 33.41
N ASN A 136 -35.24 12.84 32.24
CA ASN A 136 -35.97 12.87 30.98
C ASN A 136 -36.58 11.52 30.58
N ASP A 137 -36.53 10.51 31.47
CA ASP A 137 -37.07 9.16 31.23
C ASP A 137 -36.49 8.50 29.95
N LEU A 138 -35.19 8.73 29.71
CA LEU A 138 -34.44 8.25 28.54
C LEU A 138 -33.59 6.99 28.85
N LEU A 139 -33.67 6.50 30.08
CA LEU A 139 -33.13 5.21 30.49
C LEU A 139 -34.30 4.25 30.66
N ASP A 140 -34.34 3.19 29.84
CA ASP A 140 -35.32 2.09 29.96
C ASP A 140 -35.33 1.46 31.37
#